data_AF-A0A9P3AH20-F1
#
_entry.id   AF-A0A9P3AH20-F1
#
_cell.length_a   1.000
_cell.length_b   1.000
_cell.length_c   1.000
_cell.angle_alpha   90.00
_cell.angle_beta   90.00
_cell.angle_gamma   90.00
#
_symmetry.space_group_name_H-M   'P 1'
#
loop_
_entity.id
_entity.type
_entity.pdbx_description
1 polymer ?
#
loop_
_entity_poly.entity_id
_entity_poly.type
_entity_poly.pdbx_seq_one_letter_code
_entity_poly.pdbx_strand_id
1 'polypeptide(L)'
;MNDEFEGYDDDYESPSLVEDRSHRNHWLNRANDLHASAGAIWFSMKSENHQSVTETLGLGEGFSMSTACDPVYHMLCGLSLEVLMKAVLVSRGDSAPEIHDLNDLASLVGTKRNVNETRILRFYQESVIWAGRYPIPRKANDQKL
;
A
#
# COMPACT_ATOMS: atom_id res chain seq x y z
N MET A 1 20.95 -19.69 56.64
CA MET A 1 19.92 -19.04 55.80
C MET A 1 20.67 -18.41 54.64
N ASN A 2 20.94 -19.22 53.62
CA ASN A 2 21.46 -18.76 52.34
C ASN A 2 20.25 -18.83 51.40
N ASP A 3 19.59 -17.70 51.19
CA ASP A 3 18.68 -17.56 50.05
C ASP A 3 19.57 -17.24 48.84
N GLU A 4 19.91 -18.28 48.10
CA GLU A 4 20.50 -18.15 46.78
C GLU A 4 19.45 -17.54 45.86
N PHE A 5 19.74 -16.34 45.40
CA PHE A 5 18.93 -15.57 44.46
C PHE A 5 18.89 -16.34 43.14
N GLU A 6 17.80 -17.07 42.88
CA GLU A 6 17.56 -17.72 41.60
C GLU A 6 17.58 -16.65 40.49
N GLY A 7 18.60 -16.72 39.64
CA GLY A 7 18.72 -15.91 38.45
C GLY A 7 17.56 -16.23 37.52
N TYR A 8 16.70 -15.24 37.30
CA TYR A 8 15.81 -15.23 36.14
C TYR A 8 16.69 -15.06 34.90
N ASP A 9 17.15 -16.17 34.33
CA ASP A 9 17.53 -16.22 32.92
C ASP A 9 16.24 -16.06 32.11
N ASP A 10 15.87 -14.80 31.88
CA ASP A 10 14.86 -14.44 30.90
C ASP A 10 15.54 -14.58 29.52
N ASP A 11 15.55 -15.82 29.00
CA ASP A 11 15.97 -16.17 27.63
C ASP A 11 14.99 -15.55 26.61
N TYR A 12 14.86 -14.23 26.62
CA TYR A 12 14.10 -13.49 25.63
C TYR A 12 14.90 -13.47 24.33
N GLU A 13 14.77 -14.53 23.54
CA GLU A 13 15.22 -14.55 22.15
C GLU A 13 14.50 -13.43 21.38
N SER A 14 15.25 -12.42 20.97
CA SER A 14 14.72 -11.38 20.10
C SER A 14 14.18 -12.03 18.82
N PRO A 15 12.95 -11.72 18.39
CA PRO A 15 12.36 -12.37 17.22
C PRO A 15 13.27 -12.23 16.00
N SER A 16 13.34 -13.27 15.16
CA SER A 16 14.06 -13.15 13.90
C SER A 16 13.46 -12.03 13.04
N LEU A 17 14.23 -11.47 12.10
CA LEU A 17 13.71 -10.45 11.17
C LEU A 17 12.47 -10.91 10.41
N VAL A 18 12.24 -12.21 10.28
CA VAL A 18 11.08 -12.80 9.60
C VAL A 18 9.86 -12.84 10.53
N GLU A 19 10.07 -13.04 11.83
CA GLU A 19 9.03 -13.09 12.86
C GLU A 19 8.64 -11.70 13.37
N ASP A 20 9.61 -10.77 13.41
CA ASP A 20 9.37 -9.37 13.66
C ASP A 20 8.76 -8.69 12.43
N ARG A 21 7.43 -8.88 12.27
CA ARG A 21 6.63 -8.18 11.25
C ARG A 21 6.61 -6.66 11.41
N SER A 22 7.13 -6.13 12.52
CA SER A 22 7.26 -4.69 12.76
C SER A 22 8.60 -4.12 12.30
N HIS A 23 9.55 -4.99 11.90
CA HIS A 23 10.87 -4.55 11.48
C HIS A 23 10.80 -3.56 10.31
N ARG A 24 11.62 -2.50 10.37
CA ARG A 24 11.60 -1.37 9.42
C ARG A 24 11.70 -1.79 7.96
N ASN A 25 12.45 -2.85 7.68
CA ASN A 25 12.62 -3.39 6.33
C ASN A 25 11.33 -3.95 5.73
N HIS A 26 10.39 -4.46 6.54
CA HIS A 26 9.11 -4.97 6.04
C HIS A 26 8.27 -3.87 5.43
N TRP A 27 8.27 -2.68 6.03
CA TRP A 27 7.52 -1.53 5.51
C TRP A 27 8.05 -1.10 4.14
N LEU A 28 9.37 -0.96 4.00
CA LEU A 28 9.97 -0.58 2.72
C LEU A 28 9.78 -1.66 1.65
N ASN A 29 10.01 -2.93 2.00
CA ASN A 29 9.78 -4.05 1.08
C ASN A 29 8.33 -4.08 0.61
N ARG A 30 7.38 -3.90 1.54
CA ARG A 30 5.96 -3.89 1.18
C ARG A 30 5.59 -2.72 0.26
N ALA A 31 6.15 -1.53 0.48
CA ALA A 31 5.97 -0.40 -0.42
C ALA A 31 6.49 -0.71 -1.83
N ASN A 32 7.66 -1.36 -1.92
CA ASN A 32 8.27 -1.77 -3.18
C ASN A 32 7.45 -2.86 -3.89
N ASP A 33 6.91 -3.85 -3.17
CA ASP A 33 6.06 -4.90 -3.76
C ASP A 33 4.80 -4.31 -4.40
N LEU A 34 4.17 -3.34 -3.73
CA LEU A 34 2.99 -2.64 -4.24
C LEU A 34 3.34 -1.82 -5.48
N HIS A 35 4.47 -1.14 -5.48
CA HIS A 35 4.96 -0.39 -6.64
C HIS A 35 5.27 -1.31 -7.82
N ALA A 36 5.97 -2.42 -7.60
CA ALA A 36 6.27 -3.41 -8.62
C ALA A 36 4.99 -4.00 -9.23
N SER A 37 3.99 -4.29 -8.38
CA SER A 37 2.68 -4.76 -8.81
C SER A 37 1.94 -3.73 -9.67
N ALA A 38 1.96 -2.44 -9.26
CA ALA A 38 1.42 -1.36 -10.09
C ALA A 38 2.14 -1.27 -11.46
N GLY A 39 3.46 -1.45 -11.48
CA GLY A 39 4.25 -1.51 -12.70
C GLY A 39 3.83 -2.65 -13.63
N ALA A 40 3.63 -3.85 -13.10
CA ALA A 40 3.16 -5.00 -13.89
C ALA A 40 1.79 -4.73 -14.52
N ILE A 41 0.86 -4.11 -13.77
CA ILE A 41 -0.44 -3.69 -14.30
C ILE A 41 -0.27 -2.64 -15.39
N TRP A 42 0.56 -1.62 -15.17
CA TRP A 42 0.83 -0.58 -16.16
C TRP A 42 1.34 -1.16 -17.48
N PHE A 43 2.30 -2.10 -17.42
CA PHE A 43 2.79 -2.79 -18.61
C PHE A 43 1.67 -3.58 -19.30
N SER A 44 0.79 -4.21 -18.55
CA SER A 44 -0.36 -4.94 -19.10
C SER A 44 -1.35 -4.00 -19.79
N MET A 45 -1.54 -2.78 -19.28
CA MET A 45 -2.39 -1.74 -19.88
C MET A 45 -1.79 -1.09 -21.14
N LYS A 46 -0.45 -1.04 -21.24
CA LYS A 46 0.27 -0.36 -22.34
C LYS A 46 0.89 -1.31 -23.37
N SER A 47 0.75 -2.63 -23.15
CA SER A 47 1.30 -3.65 -24.02
C SER A 47 0.67 -3.57 -25.41
N GLU A 48 1.51 -3.58 -26.45
CA GLU A 48 1.07 -3.80 -27.84
C GLU A 48 0.44 -5.18 -28.03
N ASN A 49 0.73 -6.13 -27.12
CA ASN A 49 0.20 -7.49 -27.10
C ASN A 49 -1.06 -7.64 -26.22
N HIS A 50 -1.86 -6.57 -26.11
CA HIS A 50 -3.09 -6.56 -25.28
C HIS A 50 -4.02 -7.76 -25.57
N GLN A 51 -4.15 -8.18 -26.83
CA GLN A 51 -4.94 -9.37 -27.21
C GLN A 51 -4.41 -10.66 -26.56
N SER A 52 -3.09 -10.88 -26.57
CA SER A 52 -2.47 -12.05 -25.95
C SER A 52 -2.67 -12.06 -24.43
N VAL A 53 -2.61 -10.89 -23.79
CA VAL A 53 -2.90 -10.75 -22.35
C VAL A 53 -4.36 -11.12 -22.07
N THR A 54 -5.31 -10.59 -22.85
CA THR A 54 -6.74 -10.91 -22.65
C THR A 54 -7.05 -12.38 -22.91
N GLU A 55 -6.45 -12.99 -23.94
CA GLU A 55 -6.62 -14.41 -24.25
C GLU A 55 -6.04 -15.30 -23.15
N THR A 56 -4.84 -14.97 -22.65
CA THR A 56 -4.17 -15.71 -21.56
C THR A 56 -5.01 -15.67 -20.28
N LEU A 57 -5.69 -14.56 -20.02
CA LEU A 57 -6.58 -14.38 -18.87
C LEU A 57 -8.01 -14.91 -19.10
N GLY A 58 -8.32 -15.42 -20.30
CA GLY A 58 -9.66 -15.91 -20.65
C GLY A 58 -10.73 -14.82 -20.70
N LEU A 59 -10.33 -13.58 -20.99
CA LEU A 59 -11.22 -12.42 -21.07
C LEU A 59 -11.88 -12.33 -22.46
N GLY A 60 -13.09 -11.77 -22.50
CA GLY A 60 -13.89 -11.70 -23.73
C GLY A 60 -13.27 -10.85 -24.84
N GLU A 61 -13.69 -11.10 -26.07
CA GLU A 61 -13.29 -10.30 -27.23
C GLU A 61 -13.65 -8.82 -27.02
N GLY A 62 -12.70 -7.91 -27.29
CA GLY A 62 -12.88 -6.48 -27.08
C GLY A 62 -12.67 -6.00 -25.64
N PHE A 63 -12.32 -6.88 -24.68
CA PHE A 63 -11.97 -6.47 -23.33
C PHE A 63 -10.78 -5.49 -23.35
N SER A 64 -10.85 -4.38 -22.60
CA SER A 64 -9.80 -3.36 -22.55
C SER A 64 -9.08 -3.39 -21.20
N MET A 65 -7.80 -3.80 -21.19
CA MET A 65 -6.97 -3.84 -19.97
C MET A 65 -6.75 -2.41 -19.47
N SER A 66 -6.55 -1.46 -20.38
CA SER A 66 -6.37 -0.05 -20.02
C SER A 66 -7.57 0.57 -19.33
N THR A 67 -8.79 0.10 -19.60
CA THR A 67 -9.99 0.57 -18.88
C THR A 67 -10.19 -0.21 -17.59
N ALA A 68 -10.04 -1.53 -17.64
CA ALA A 68 -10.35 -2.41 -16.50
C ALA A 68 -9.34 -2.29 -15.36
N CYS A 69 -8.05 -2.12 -15.68
CA CYS A 69 -6.99 -2.15 -14.67
C CYS A 69 -6.60 -0.77 -14.13
N ASP A 70 -7.04 0.32 -14.76
CA ASP A 70 -6.67 1.70 -14.36
C ASP A 70 -7.03 2.04 -12.90
N PRO A 71 -8.23 1.69 -12.38
CA PRO A 71 -8.54 1.94 -10.97
C PRO A 71 -7.61 1.18 -10.00
N VAL A 72 -7.30 -0.08 -10.32
CA VAL A 72 -6.43 -0.92 -9.48
C VAL A 72 -4.98 -0.44 -9.55
N TYR A 73 -4.51 -0.01 -10.73
CA TYR A 73 -3.21 0.61 -10.90
C TYR A 73 -3.03 1.80 -9.96
N HIS A 74 -3.97 2.75 -10.01
CA HIS A 74 -3.90 3.95 -9.17
C HIS A 74 -4.06 3.65 -7.68
N MET A 75 -4.88 2.65 -7.31
CA MET A 75 -4.95 2.17 -5.93
C MET A 75 -3.61 1.63 -5.43
N LEU A 76 -2.94 0.77 -6.21
CA LEU A 76 -1.65 0.23 -5.80
C LEU A 76 -0.58 1.31 -5.68
N CYS A 77 -0.60 2.33 -6.56
CA CYS A 77 0.25 3.50 -6.41
C CYS A 77 -0.03 4.24 -5.09
N GLY A 78 -1.30 4.47 -4.74
CA GLY A 78 -1.67 5.14 -3.49
C GLY A 78 -1.27 4.36 -2.25
N LEU A 79 -1.50 3.04 -2.23
CA LEU A 79 -1.05 2.16 -1.15
C LEU A 79 0.48 2.14 -1.03
N SER A 80 1.19 2.09 -2.15
CA SER A 80 2.66 2.14 -2.16
C SER A 80 3.17 3.44 -1.53
N LEU A 81 2.59 4.60 -1.88
CA LEU A 81 2.94 5.89 -1.30
C LEU A 81 2.64 5.95 0.21
N GLU A 82 1.47 5.46 0.64
CA GLU A 82 1.11 5.40 2.05
C GLU A 82 2.14 4.61 2.86
N VAL A 83 2.42 3.39 2.42
CA VAL A 83 3.33 2.46 3.10
C VAL A 83 4.76 3.00 3.07
N LEU A 84 5.19 3.62 1.96
CA LEU A 84 6.52 4.22 1.86
C LEU A 84 6.70 5.35 2.89
N MET A 85 5.72 6.25 3.02
CA MET A 85 5.80 7.34 4.00
C MET A 85 5.81 6.81 5.44
N LYS A 86 5.01 5.78 5.73
CA LYS A 86 5.06 5.08 7.02
C LYS A 86 6.41 4.40 7.25
N ALA A 87 7.01 3.80 6.22
CA ALA A 87 8.34 3.21 6.28
C ALA A 87 9.40 4.25 6.66
N VAL A 88 9.32 5.46 6.11
CA VAL A 88 10.23 6.56 6.46
C VAL A 88 10.10 6.94 7.94
N LEU A 89 8.88 7.07 8.47
CA LEU A 89 8.66 7.39 9.89
C LEU A 89 9.18 6.27 10.80
N VAL A 90 8.83 5.02 10.50
CA VAL A 90 9.32 3.83 11.22
C VAL A 90 10.85 3.74 11.15
N SER A 91 11.47 4.13 10.03
CA SER A 91 12.93 4.16 9.91
C SER A 91 13.62 5.15 10.83
N ARG A 92 12.92 6.24 11.20
CA ARG A 92 13.40 7.27 12.13
C ARG A 92 13.25 6.87 13.60
N GLY A 93 12.62 5.74 13.88
CA GLY A 93 12.33 5.27 15.24
C GLY A 93 10.95 5.65 15.75
N ASP A 94 10.11 6.29 14.92
CA ASP A 94 8.71 6.53 15.25
C ASP A 94 7.87 5.25 15.11
N SER A 95 6.73 5.18 15.78
CA SER A 95 5.73 4.16 15.48
C SER A 95 5.03 4.46 14.15
N ALA A 96 4.57 3.42 13.45
CA ALA A 96 3.76 3.61 12.26
C ALA A 96 2.45 4.33 12.63
N PRO A 97 2.15 5.51 12.07
CA PRO A 97 0.93 6.22 12.39
C PRO A 97 -0.30 5.49 11.86
N GLU A 98 -1.41 5.57 12.59
CA GLU A 98 -2.74 5.08 12.17
C GLU A 98 -3.42 6.01 11.14
N ILE A 99 -2.72 7.06 10.71
CA ILE A 99 -3.18 8.00 9.69
C ILE A 99 -3.00 7.36 8.31
N HIS A 100 -4.02 7.50 7.47
CA HIS A 100 -4.02 7.03 6.08
C HIS A 100 -4.04 8.17 5.06
N ASP A 101 -4.25 9.42 5.51
CA ASP A 101 -4.25 10.57 4.62
C ASP A 101 -2.83 10.84 4.11
N LEU A 102 -2.66 10.86 2.77
CA LEU A 102 -1.36 10.98 2.14
C LEU A 102 -0.75 12.37 2.33
N ASN A 103 -1.57 13.43 2.44
CA ASN A 103 -1.06 14.77 2.70
C ASN A 103 -0.62 14.93 4.15
N ASP A 104 -1.32 14.33 5.09
CA ASP A 104 -0.94 14.33 6.51
C ASP A 104 0.35 13.53 6.71
N LEU A 105 0.44 12.33 6.13
CA LEU A 105 1.66 11.51 6.14
C LEU A 105 2.85 12.25 5.52
N ALA A 106 2.64 12.93 4.39
CA ALA A 106 3.70 13.70 3.76
C ALA A 106 4.15 14.90 4.62
N SER A 107 3.26 15.48 5.44
CA SER A 107 3.61 16.51 6.43
C SER A 107 4.44 15.92 7.57
N LEU A 108 4.08 14.76 8.10
CA LEU A 108 4.83 14.05 9.14
C LEU A 108 6.23 13.67 8.68
N VAL A 109 6.36 13.23 7.43
CA VAL A 109 7.68 12.94 6.83
C VAL A 109 8.53 14.20 6.66
N GLY A 110 7.93 15.39 6.68
CA GLY A 110 8.60 16.68 6.52
C GLY A 110 8.74 17.13 5.06
N THR A 111 7.95 16.55 4.15
CA THR A 111 7.98 16.91 2.72
C THR A 111 7.20 18.21 2.50
N LYS A 112 7.82 19.20 1.86
CA LYS A 112 7.08 20.38 1.36
C LYS A 112 6.33 20.02 0.09
N ARG A 113 5.12 20.54 -0.08
CA ARG A 113 4.28 20.28 -1.26
C ARG A 113 3.74 21.58 -1.83
N ASN A 114 3.73 21.67 -3.15
CA ASN A 114 2.97 22.69 -3.87
C ASN A 114 1.52 22.22 -4.09
N VAL A 115 0.69 23.12 -4.64
CA VAL A 115 -0.75 22.87 -4.86
C VAL A 115 -1.01 21.63 -5.74
N ASN A 116 -0.17 21.40 -6.75
CA ASN A 116 -0.34 20.26 -7.66
C ASN A 116 0.05 18.95 -6.97
N GLU A 117 1.14 18.93 -6.21
CA GLU A 117 1.55 17.75 -5.43
C GLU A 117 0.50 17.37 -4.38
N THR A 118 -0.08 18.35 -3.68
CA THR A 118 -1.19 18.12 -2.75
C THR A 118 -2.40 17.49 -3.45
N ARG A 119 -2.72 17.96 -4.67
CA ARG A 119 -3.81 17.40 -5.48
C ARG A 119 -3.51 15.97 -5.95
N ILE A 120 -2.26 15.69 -6.34
CA ILE A 120 -1.84 14.35 -6.76
C ILE A 120 -1.94 13.36 -5.58
N LEU A 121 -1.47 13.73 -4.39
CA LEU A 121 -1.62 12.89 -3.21
C LEU A 121 -3.09 12.66 -2.85
N ARG A 122 -3.93 13.70 -2.96
CA ARG A 122 -5.37 13.53 -2.75
C ARG A 122 -5.99 12.58 -3.79
N PHE A 123 -5.59 12.67 -5.05
CA PHE A 123 -6.06 11.76 -6.10
C PHE A 123 -5.74 10.31 -5.74
N TYR A 124 -4.49 9.99 -5.40
CA TYR A 124 -4.10 8.62 -5.05
C TYR A 124 -4.79 8.10 -3.78
N GLN A 125 -5.00 8.95 -2.78
CA GLN A 125 -5.78 8.60 -1.60
C GLN A 125 -7.23 8.23 -1.97
N GLU A 126 -7.87 9.03 -2.81
CA GLU A 126 -9.22 8.71 -3.29
C GLU A 126 -9.22 7.42 -4.11
N SER A 127 -8.21 7.16 -4.94
CA SER A 127 -8.09 5.88 -5.67
C SER A 127 -8.04 4.68 -4.73
N VAL A 128 -7.34 4.78 -3.59
CA VAL A 128 -7.34 3.73 -2.56
C VAL A 128 -8.73 3.54 -1.96
N ILE A 129 -9.42 4.64 -1.65
CA ILE A 129 -10.76 4.59 -1.06
C ILE A 129 -11.78 3.99 -2.03
N TRP A 130 -11.75 4.39 -3.29
CA TRP A 130 -12.78 4.02 -4.27
C TRP A 130 -12.54 2.63 -4.86
N ALA A 131 -11.31 2.33 -5.31
CA ALA A 131 -11.02 1.02 -5.90
C ALA A 131 -10.80 -0.07 -4.85
N GLY A 132 -10.42 0.27 -3.62
CA GLY A 132 -10.33 -0.67 -2.50
C GLY A 132 -11.69 -1.08 -1.94
N ARG A 133 -12.77 -0.38 -2.29
CA ARG A 133 -14.14 -0.74 -1.89
C ARG A 133 -14.75 -1.70 -2.93
N TYR A 134 -14.91 -2.97 -2.56
CA TYR A 134 -15.87 -3.86 -3.19
C TYR A 134 -17.29 -3.27 -3.04
N PRO A 135 -18.24 -3.55 -3.95
CA PRO A 135 -19.14 -2.59 -4.59
C PRO A 135 -20.32 -2.15 -3.70
N ILE A 136 -20.04 -1.65 -2.50
CA ILE A 136 -21.08 -1.24 -1.58
C ILE A 136 -20.70 0.12 -0.99
N PRO A 137 -21.38 1.20 -1.41
CA PRO A 137 -21.40 2.43 -0.66
C PRO A 137 -21.86 2.14 0.78
N ARG A 138 -21.24 2.76 1.79
CA ARG A 138 -21.64 2.64 3.22
C ARG A 138 -23.14 2.89 3.48
N LYS A 139 -23.86 3.49 2.53
CA LYS A 139 -25.32 3.69 2.48
C LYS A 139 -25.82 3.53 1.03
N ALA A 140 -25.79 2.32 0.50
CA ALA A 140 -26.43 2.02 -0.78
C ALA A 140 -27.96 1.97 -0.57
N ASN A 141 -28.73 2.64 -1.42
CA ASN A 141 -30.16 2.40 -1.60
C ASN A 141 -30.40 2.07 -3.07
N ASP A 142 -31.55 1.49 -3.40
CA ASP A 142 -31.87 0.99 -4.76
C ASP A 142 -31.79 2.05 -5.87
N GLN A 143 -31.71 3.34 -5.51
CA GLN A 143 -31.51 4.45 -6.46
C GLN A 143 -30.03 4.74 -6.78
N LYS A 144 -29.08 4.09 -6.09
CA LYS A 144 -27.63 4.30 -6.18
C LYS A 144 -26.87 3.06 -6.65
N LEU A 145 -27.61 2.03 -7.07
CA LEU A 145 -27.17 0.89 -7.87
C LEU A 145 -27.68 1.08 -9.29
#